data_AF-A0AA51UJG2-F1
#
_entry.id   AF-A0AA51UJG2-F1
#
_cell.length_a   1.000
_cell.length_b   1.000
_cell.length_c   1.000
_cell.angle_alpha   90.00
_cell.angle_beta   90.00
_cell.angle_gamma   90.00
#
_symmetry.space_group_name_H-M   'P 1'
#
loop_
_entity.id
_entity.type
_entity.pdbx_description
1 polymer ?
#
loop_
_entity_poly.entity_id
_entity_poly.type
_entity_poly.pdbx_seq_one_letter_code
_entity_poly.pdbx_strand_id
1 'polypeptide(L)'
;MREKKPSGMSEKEYEIVELLRKLDINRPVALTLACLSSGDEITSREIEKNSNLRQPEVSIAMRYLKDNNWVDIREEKKTEGKGRPVKLYRLVTPLEDIVQSIEQRVLLESRSVLNNIEKLKRLA
;
A
#
# COMPACT_ATOMS: atom_id res chain seq x y z
N MET A 1 -13.42 -16.15 3.19
CA MET A 1 -12.28 -16.98 2.76
C MET A 1 -11.01 -16.28 3.18
N ARG A 2 -10.13 -16.90 3.98
CA ARG A 2 -8.76 -16.37 4.14
C ARG A 2 -8.08 -16.53 2.80
N GLU A 3 -7.66 -15.42 2.20
CA GLU A 3 -6.87 -15.47 0.97
C GLU A 3 -5.52 -16.11 1.27
N LYS A 4 -4.95 -16.77 0.26
CA LYS A 4 -3.67 -17.46 0.41
C LYS A 4 -2.54 -16.42 0.39
N LYS A 5 -1.62 -16.52 1.35
CA LYS A 5 -0.38 -15.73 1.36
C LYS A 5 0.34 -15.84 0.02
N PRO A 6 0.73 -14.72 -0.62
CA PRO A 6 1.62 -14.75 -1.79
C PRO A 6 2.94 -15.45 -1.46
N SER A 7 3.41 -16.34 -2.34
CA SER A 7 4.62 -17.13 -2.10
C SER A 7 5.90 -16.30 -2.00
N GLY A 8 5.89 -15.07 -2.54
CA GLY A 8 7.05 -14.17 -2.50
C GLY A 8 7.06 -13.19 -1.32
N MET A 9 6.19 -13.37 -0.32
CA MET A 9 6.18 -12.57 0.91
C MET A 9 6.62 -13.39 2.12
N SER A 10 7.41 -12.76 2.99
CA SER A 10 7.71 -13.23 4.34
C SER A 10 6.45 -13.24 5.22
N GLU A 11 6.52 -13.91 6.37
CA GLU A 11 5.42 -13.89 7.35
C GLU A 11 5.15 -12.47 7.86
N LYS A 12 6.21 -11.69 8.12
CA LYS A 12 6.10 -10.30 8.58
C LYS A 12 5.40 -9.41 7.56
N GLU A 13 5.78 -9.50 6.28
CA GLU A 13 5.12 -8.72 5.23
C GLU A 13 3.64 -9.09 5.09
N TYR A 14 3.31 -10.39 5.18
CA TYR A 14 1.92 -10.82 5.08
C TYR A 14 1.09 -10.41 6.30
N GLU A 15 1.67 -10.40 7.50
CA GLU A 15 1.02 -9.87 8.69
C GLU A 15 0.68 -8.38 8.53
N ILE A 16 1.61 -7.59 7.98
CA ILE A 16 1.34 -6.18 7.62
C ILE A 16 0.14 -6.07 6.68
N VAL A 17 0.07 -6.92 5.65
CA VAL A 17 -1.06 -6.92 4.71
C VAL A 17 -2.39 -7.18 5.42
N GLU A 18 -2.46 -8.21 6.27
CA GLU A 18 -3.68 -8.58 6.97
C GLU A 18 -4.12 -7.48 7.95
N LEU A 19 -3.18 -6.81 8.63
CA LEU A 19 -3.48 -5.67 9.49
C LEU A 19 -3.98 -4.47 8.69
N LEU A 20 -3.32 -4.10 7.60
CA LEU A 20 -3.76 -3.00 6.73
C LEU A 20 -5.16 -3.25 6.18
N ARG A 21 -5.48 -4.49 5.79
CA ARG A 21 -6.83 -4.86 5.32
C ARG A 21 -7.91 -4.71 6.39
N LYS A 22 -7.59 -4.99 7.66
CA LYS A 22 -8.51 -4.77 8.79
C LYS A 22 -8.76 -3.28 9.06
N LEU A 23 -7.87 -2.41 8.58
CA LEU A 23 -8.00 -0.95 8.63
C LEU A 23 -8.62 -0.36 7.35
N ASP A 24 -9.36 -1.19 6.59
CA ASP A 24 -10.00 -0.84 5.33
C ASP A 24 -9.06 -0.29 4.23
N ILE A 25 -7.76 -0.60 4.33
CA ILE A 25 -6.83 -0.35 3.22
C ILE A 25 -7.07 -1.40 2.15
N ASN A 26 -7.25 -0.93 0.91
CA ASN A 26 -7.52 -1.82 -0.21
C ASN A 26 -6.37 -2.83 -0.42
N ARG A 27 -6.72 -4.03 -0.88
CA ARG A 27 -5.78 -5.16 -1.00
C ARG A 27 -4.55 -4.84 -1.88
N PRO A 28 -4.69 -4.24 -3.08
CA PRO A 28 -3.52 -3.89 -3.89
C PRO A 28 -2.56 -2.92 -3.20
N VAL A 29 -3.08 -1.91 -2.50
CA VAL A 29 -2.27 -0.95 -1.73
C VAL A 29 -1.59 -1.65 -0.56
N ALA A 30 -2.31 -2.48 0.20
CA ALA A 30 -1.76 -3.21 1.34
C ALA A 30 -0.60 -4.12 0.93
N LEU A 31 -0.78 -4.91 -0.14
CA LEU A 31 0.24 -5.78 -0.69
C LEU A 31 1.46 -5.00 -1.21
N THR A 32 1.23 -3.91 -1.92
CA THR A 32 2.31 -3.08 -2.49
C THR A 32 3.10 -2.39 -1.39
N LEU A 33 2.43 -1.83 -0.38
CA LEU A 33 3.07 -1.20 0.78
C LEU A 33 3.88 -2.20 1.58
N ALA A 34 3.39 -3.43 1.77
CA ALA A 34 4.12 -4.49 2.43
C ALA A 34 5.40 -4.88 1.67
N CYS A 35 5.35 -5.01 0.34
CA CYS A 35 6.55 -5.25 -0.48
C CYS A 35 7.62 -4.15 -0.36
N LEU A 36 7.20 -2.92 -0.08
CA LEU A 36 8.10 -1.77 0.08
C LEU A 36 8.60 -1.61 1.52
N SER A 37 8.03 -2.35 2.48
CA SER A 37 8.31 -2.20 3.92
C SER A 37 9.72 -2.65 4.33
N SER A 38 10.45 -3.37 3.46
CA SER A 38 11.86 -3.70 3.70
C SER A 38 12.78 -2.48 3.59
N GLY A 39 12.35 -1.41 2.90
CA GLY A 39 13.14 -0.21 2.64
C GLY A 39 14.03 -0.29 1.40
N ASP A 40 14.08 -1.45 0.74
CA ASP A 40 14.86 -1.63 -0.48
C ASP A 40 14.17 -0.98 -1.69
N GLU A 41 14.98 -0.60 -2.68
CA GLU A 41 14.45 -0.25 -4.00
C GLU A 41 13.95 -1.52 -4.69
N ILE A 42 12.68 -1.53 -5.09
CA ILE A 42 12.05 -2.67 -5.75
C ILE A 42 11.41 -2.25 -7.07
N THR A 43 11.47 -3.12 -8.07
CA THR A 43 10.87 -2.88 -9.39
C THR A 43 9.39 -3.26 -9.43
N SER A 44 8.64 -2.73 -10.39
CA SER A 44 7.23 -3.14 -10.59
C SER A 44 7.10 -4.66 -10.79
N ARG A 45 8.06 -5.29 -11.48
CA ARG A 45 8.04 -6.72 -11.77
C ARG A 45 8.24 -7.58 -10.51
N GLU A 46 9.09 -7.12 -9.59
CA GLU A 46 9.29 -7.78 -8.30
C GLU A 46 8.05 -7.65 -7.43
N ILE A 47 7.39 -6.49 -7.42
CA ILE A 47 6.11 -6.31 -6.72
C ILE A 47 5.07 -7.27 -7.28
N GLU A 48 4.88 -7.34 -8.60
CA GLU A 48 3.94 -8.28 -9.24
C GLU A 48 4.24 -9.72 -8.81
N LYS A 49 5.51 -10.13 -8.83
CA LYS A 49 5.96 -11.48 -8.44
C LYS A 49 5.72 -11.75 -6.95
N ASN A 50 6.03 -10.80 -6.08
CA ASN A 50 5.99 -10.99 -4.62
C ASN A 50 4.57 -10.93 -4.09
N SER A 51 3.72 -10.07 -4.64
CA SER A 51 2.34 -9.84 -4.21
C SER A 51 1.28 -10.63 -4.98
N ASN A 52 1.66 -11.27 -6.09
CA ASN A 52 0.74 -11.92 -7.03
C ASN A 52 -0.30 -10.94 -7.65
N LEU A 53 0.01 -9.63 -7.65
CA LEU A 53 -0.78 -8.60 -8.31
C LEU A 53 -0.45 -8.53 -9.79
N ARG A 54 -1.43 -8.14 -10.61
CA ARG A 54 -1.18 -7.77 -12.00
C ARG A 54 -0.78 -6.31 -12.13
N GLN A 55 -0.07 -5.98 -13.20
CA GLN A 55 0.39 -4.61 -13.49
C GLN A 55 -0.67 -3.50 -13.35
N PRO A 56 -1.96 -3.67 -13.72
CA PRO A 56 -2.98 -2.65 -13.47
C PRO A 56 -3.21 -2.38 -11.98
N GLU A 57 -3.22 -3.44 -11.16
CA GLU A 57 -3.43 -3.35 -9.71
C GLU A 57 -2.22 -2.68 -9.04
N VAL A 58 -1.00 -3.05 -9.45
CA VAL A 58 0.23 -2.39 -8.99
C VAL A 58 0.24 -0.91 -9.35
N SER A 59 -0.25 -0.55 -10.55
CA SER A 59 -0.30 0.85 -10.98
C SER A 59 -1.29 1.68 -10.15
N ILE A 60 -2.45 1.10 -9.79
CA ILE A 60 -3.44 1.74 -8.91
C ILE A 60 -2.85 1.92 -7.51
N ALA A 61 -2.22 0.88 -6.98
CA ALA A 61 -1.58 0.93 -5.67
C ALA A 61 -0.47 1.98 -5.62
N MET A 62 0.41 2.00 -6.62
CA MET A 62 1.50 2.98 -6.71
C MET A 62 0.99 4.41 -6.83
N ARG A 63 -0.11 4.63 -7.56
CA ARG A 63 -0.73 5.95 -7.62
C ARG A 63 -1.19 6.40 -6.24
N TYR A 64 -1.91 5.54 -5.51
CA TYR A 64 -2.34 5.85 -4.15
C TYR A 64 -1.15 6.19 -3.24
N LEU A 65 -0.10 5.37 -3.25
CA LEU A 65 1.09 5.60 -2.41
C LEU A 65 1.79 6.91 -2.79
N LYS A 66 1.86 7.24 -4.09
CA LYS A 66 2.44 8.48 -4.59
C LYS A 66 1.61 9.71 -4.21
N ASP A 67 0.28 9.63 -4.33
CA ASP A 67 -0.63 10.73 -4.00
C ASP A 67 -0.58 11.07 -2.50
N ASN A 68 -0.19 10.10 -1.65
CA ASN A 68 0.07 10.31 -0.23
C ASN A 68 1.54 10.72 0.07
N ASN A 69 2.38 10.90 -0.96
CA ASN A 69 3.81 11.21 -0.87
C ASN A 69 4.64 10.15 -0.11
N TRP A 70 4.21 8.88 -0.10
CA TRP A 70 4.89 7.81 0.64
C TRP A 70 6.00 7.14 -0.15
N VAL A 71 5.93 7.19 -1.48
CA VAL A 71 6.89 6.53 -2.39
C VAL A 71 7.51 7.51 -3.36
N ASP A 72 8.76 7.25 -3.72
CA ASP A 72 9.42 7.87 -4.86
C ASP A 72 9.58 6.87 -6.01
N ILE A 73 9.69 7.41 -7.23
CA ILE A 73 9.76 6.65 -8.47
C ILE A 73 10.98 7.11 -9.26
N ARG A 74 11.97 6.22 -9.39
CA ARG A 74 13.13 6.43 -10.26
C ARG A 74 12.98 5.62 -11.54
N GLU A 75 13.28 6.24 -12.68
CA GLU A 75 13.37 5.52 -13.95
C GLU A 75 14.83 5.25 -14.30
N GLU A 76 15.16 3.96 -14.48
CA GLU A 76 16.48 3.55 -14.93
C GLU A 76 16.44 3.16 -16.40
N LYS A 77 17.30 3.80 -17.20
CA LYS A 77 17.54 3.41 -18.59
C LYS A 77 18.32 2.11 -18.58
N LYS A 78 17.87 1.13 -19.36
CA LYS A 78 18.65 -0.09 -19.55
C LYS A 78 20.01 0.24 -20.16
N THR A 79 21.06 -0.34 -19.58
CA THR A 79 22.48 -0.12 -19.88
C THR A 79 22.84 -0.38 -21.36
N GLU A 80 22.02 -1.13 -22.09
CA GLU A 80 22.22 -1.47 -23.51
C GLU A 80 21.24 -0.79 -24.48
N GLY A 81 20.48 0.22 -24.05
CA GLY A 81 19.66 1.07 -24.92
C GLY A 81 18.44 0.40 -25.58
N LYS A 82 18.19 -0.89 -25.35
CA LYS A 82 17.02 -1.62 -25.88
C LYS A 82 15.99 -1.90 -24.79
N GLY A 83 14.77 -1.39 -25.00
CA GLY A 83 13.59 -1.69 -24.18
C GLY A 83 13.00 -0.49 -23.44
N ARG A 84 11.86 -0.71 -22.77
CA ARG A 84 11.22 0.32 -21.94
C ARG A 84 12.04 0.56 -20.66
N PRO A 85 12.14 1.80 -20.18
CA PRO A 85 12.74 2.11 -18.88
C PRO A 85 12.11 1.28 -17.76
N VAL A 86 12.92 0.90 -16.77
CA VAL A 86 12.45 0.17 -15.59
C VAL A 86 12.17 1.17 -14.49
N LYS A 87 10.99 1.07 -13.87
CA LYS A 87 10.64 1.87 -12.69
C LYS A 87 11.09 1.16 -11.43
N LEU A 88 11.86 1.87 -10.62
CA LEU A 88 12.23 1.48 -9.27
C LEU A 88 11.44 2.33 -8.28
N TYR A 89 10.98 1.69 -7.22
CA TYR A 89 10.16 2.27 -6.19
C TYR A 89 10.82 2.05 -4.83
N ARG A 90 10.73 3.05 -3.95
CA ARG A 90 11.13 2.95 -2.55
C ARG A 90 10.18 3.78 -1.69
N LEU A 91 10.00 3.38 -0.43
CA LEU A 91 9.45 4.29 0.58
C LEU A 91 10.40 5.46 0.83
N VAL A 92 9.86 6.68 0.71
CA VAL A 92 10.54 7.89 1.19
C VAL A 92 10.02 8.34 2.54
N THR A 93 8.81 7.90 2.90
CA THR A 93 8.23 8.09 4.23
C THR A 93 8.47 6.83 5.07
N PRO A 94 9.02 6.95 6.29
CA PRO A 94 9.13 5.83 7.22
C PRO A 94 7.79 5.12 7.41
N LEU A 95 7.81 3.79 7.53
CA LEU A 95 6.59 3.00 7.73
C LEU A 95 5.80 3.45 8.97
N GLU A 96 6.50 3.88 10.02
CA GLU A 96 5.90 4.42 11.24
C GLU A 96 5.03 5.67 10.97
N ASP A 97 5.56 6.63 10.20
CA ASP A 97 4.83 7.85 9.82
C ASP A 97 3.63 7.54 8.90
N ILE A 98 3.76 6.52 8.05
CA ILE A 98 2.64 6.01 7.23
C ILE A 98 1.55 5.43 8.14
N VAL A 99 1.92 4.62 9.13
CA VAL A 99 0.99 4.05 10.11
C VAL A 99 0.30 5.17 10.91
N GLN A 100 1.04 6.19 11.34
CA GLN A 100 0.48 7.35 12.03
C GLN A 100 -0.53 8.10 11.14
N SER A 101 -0.23 8.25 9.84
CA SER A 101 -1.15 8.87 8.88
C SER A 101 -2.45 8.07 8.73
N ILE A 102 -2.36 6.73 8.69
CA ILE A 102 -3.51 5.83 8.65
C ILE A 102 -4.32 5.93 9.94
N GLU A 103 -3.66 5.93 11.10
CA GLU A 103 -4.30 6.07 12.41
C GLU A 103 -5.14 7.35 12.49
N GLN A 104 -4.55 8.50 12.10
CA GLN A 104 -5.27 9.78 12.12
C GLN A 104 -6.51 9.76 11.20
N ARG A 105 -6.41 9.15 10.02
CA ARG A 105 -7.55 8.98 9.11
C ARG A 105 -8.66 8.15 9.76
N VAL A 106 -8.31 7.01 10.36
CA VAL A 106 -9.28 6.12 11.03
C VAL A 106 -9.97 6.82 12.19
N LEU A 107 -9.25 7.62 12.99
CA LEU A 107 -9.82 8.40 14.08
C LEU A 107 -10.82 9.45 13.58
N LEU A 108 -10.49 10.16 12.51
CA LEU A 108 -11.36 11.17 11.91
C LEU A 108 -12.64 10.54 11.33
N GLU A 109 -12.52 9.43 10.60
CA GLU A 109 -13.64 8.68 10.05
C GLU A 109 -14.54 8.15 11.17
N SER A 110 -13.95 7.55 12.21
CA SER A 110 -14.68 7.05 13.37
C SER A 110 -15.46 8.15 14.08
N ARG A 111 -14.85 9.33 14.28
CA ARG A 111 -15.54 10.49 14.86
C ARG A 111 -16.71 10.96 14.00
N SER A 112 -16.56 10.97 12.67
CA SER A 112 -17.65 11.31 11.75
C SER A 112 -18.82 10.32 11.86
N VAL A 113 -18.53 9.02 11.90
CA VAL A 113 -19.54 7.97 12.07
C VAL A 113 -20.27 8.12 13.40
N LEU A 114 -19.55 8.32 14.51
CA LEU A 114 -20.16 8.53 15.83
C LEU A 114 -21.06 9.78 15.85
N ASN A 115 -20.61 10.89 15.26
CA ASN A 115 -21.43 12.10 15.14
C ASN A 115 -22.72 11.86 14.36
N ASN A 116 -22.67 11.07 13.29
CA ASN A 116 -23.87 10.71 12.51
C ASN A 116 -24.83 9.85 13.34
N ILE A 117 -24.32 8.89 14.12
CA ILE A 117 -25.13 8.08 15.04
C ILE A 117 -25.80 8.97 16.09
N GLU A 118 -25.08 9.93 16.67
CA GLU A 118 -25.67 10.88 17.64
C GLU A 118 -26.77 11.73 17.03
N LYS A 119 -26.61 12.20 15.79
CA LYS A 119 -27.67 12.93 15.07
C LYS A 119 -28.90 12.06 14.87
N LEU A 120 -28.73 10.81 14.45
CA LEU A 120 -29.84 9.86 14.27
C LEU A 120 -30.58 9.61 15.60
N LYS A 121 -29.85 9.45 16.71
CA LYS A 121 -30.45 9.27 18.05
C LYS A 121 -31.30 10.46 18.51
N ARG A 122 -31.03 11.67 18.01
CA ARG A 122 -31.84 12.88 18.33
C ARG A 122 -33.10 13.01 17.48
N LEU A 123 -33.19 12.26 16.38
CA LEU A 123 -34.32 12.26 15.45
C LEU A 123 -35.29 11.09 15.69
N ALA A 124 -34.85 10.06 16.42
CA ALA A 124 -35.67 8.93 16.87
C ALA A 124 -36.33 9.24 18.22
#